data_AF-A0A143XR78-F1
#
_entry.id   AF-A0A143XR78-F1
#
_cell.length_a   1.000
_cell.length_b   1.000
_cell.length_c   1.000
_cell.angle_alpha   90.00
_cell.angle_beta   90.00
_cell.angle_gamma   90.00
#
_symmetry.space_group_name_H-M   'P 1'
#
loop_
_entity.id
_entity.type
_entity.pdbx_description
1 polymer ?
#
loop_
_entity_poly.entity_id
_entity_poly.type
_entity_poly.pdbx_seq_one_letter_code
_entity_poly.pdbx_strand_id
1 'polypeptide(L)'
;MNMHYAMPFRVMVYDALGYLKECSELARFHKKEKMPMTSDGFLSKMKKEDRLHPIITLVIYYNEKSWDGPFSLQDMMLPLSDKMKSLVAGYPMHLLQVRDSETYTFENRDLQTVFQFSRMMFREDYEKLRKAYETKANSFELAAVVRAITRKN
;
A
#
# COMPACT_ATOMS: atom_id res chain seq x y z
N MET A 1 7.47 10.58 -14.34
CA MET A 1 6.29 10.46 -13.45
C MET A 1 6.52 11.36 -12.24
N ASN A 2 5.57 12.22 -11.86
CA ASN A 2 5.78 13.17 -10.75
C ASN A 2 5.55 12.49 -9.39
N MET A 3 6.34 12.88 -8.39
CA MET A 3 6.20 12.35 -7.03
C MET A 3 4.98 12.97 -6.35
N HIS A 4 4.17 12.15 -5.69
CA HIS A 4 2.96 12.59 -4.98
C HIS A 4 3.21 12.63 -3.48
N TYR A 5 3.77 13.72 -2.95
CA TYR A 5 4.17 13.83 -1.53
C TYR A 5 3.04 13.61 -0.51
N ALA A 6 1.77 13.74 -0.91
CA ALA A 6 0.64 13.45 -0.04
C ALA A 6 0.24 11.96 0.04
N MET A 7 1.17 11.02 -0.23
CA MET A 7 0.90 9.58 -0.13
C MET A 7 0.50 9.14 1.29
N PRO A 8 1.17 9.55 2.39
CA PRO A 8 0.75 9.13 3.72
C PRO A 8 -0.68 9.56 4.09
N PHE A 9 -1.08 10.77 3.66
CA PHE A 9 -2.47 11.22 3.79
C PHE A 9 -3.45 10.32 3.02
N ARG A 10 -3.12 9.93 1.78
CA ARG A 10 -3.97 9.03 0.99
C ARG A 10 -4.09 7.64 1.64
N VAL A 11 -3.02 7.12 2.23
CA VAL A 11 -3.04 5.85 2.97
C VAL A 11 -4.06 5.92 4.10
N MET A 12 -3.96 6.94 4.97
CA MET A 12 -4.91 7.13 6.07
C MET A 12 -6.37 7.22 5.57
N VAL A 13 -6.63 7.98 4.50
CA VAL A 13 -7.97 8.11 3.92
C VAL A 13 -8.49 6.77 3.40
N TYR A 14 -7.66 5.98 2.72
CA TYR A 14 -8.08 4.68 2.20
C TYR A 14 -8.36 3.67 3.31
N ASP A 15 -7.55 3.64 4.36
CA ASP A 15 -7.81 2.79 5.53
C ASP A 15 -9.14 3.19 6.20
N ALA A 16 -9.36 4.49 6.41
CA ALA A 16 -10.60 5.01 6.98
C ALA A 16 -11.84 4.65 6.14
N LEU A 17 -11.75 4.75 4.80
CA LEU A 17 -12.82 4.36 3.89
C LEU A 17 -13.06 2.84 3.92
N GLY A 18 -12.00 2.04 4.06
CA GLY A 18 -12.10 0.59 4.22
C GLY A 18 -12.90 0.22 5.47
N TYR A 19 -12.55 0.80 6.62
CA TYR A 19 -13.31 0.59 7.86
C TYR A 19 -14.75 1.10 7.78
N LEU A 20 -14.98 2.25 7.16
CA LEU A 20 -16.34 2.78 6.96
C LEU A 20 -17.21 1.83 6.14
N LYS A 21 -16.63 1.21 5.09
CA LYS A 21 -17.31 0.19 4.29
C LYS A 21 -17.65 -1.03 5.15
N GLU A 22 -16.71 -1.53 5.94
CA GLU A 22 -16.92 -2.69 6.82
C GLU A 22 -18.01 -2.44 7.87
N CYS A 23 -17.99 -1.28 8.55
CA CYS A 23 -19.06 -0.89 9.47
C CYS A 23 -20.43 -0.89 8.78
N SER A 24 -20.48 -0.43 7.53
CA SER A 24 -21.72 -0.43 6.74
C SER A 24 -22.19 -1.85 6.39
N GLU A 25 -21.27 -2.77 6.14
CA GLU A 25 -21.56 -4.18 5.89
C GLU A 25 -22.08 -4.89 7.15
N LEU A 26 -21.46 -4.65 8.31
CA LEU A 26 -21.94 -5.14 9.61
C LEU A 26 -23.35 -4.64 9.93
N ALA A 27 -23.61 -3.35 9.74
CA ALA A 27 -24.94 -2.77 9.93
C ALA A 27 -26.00 -3.44 9.01
N ARG A 28 -25.65 -3.72 7.75
CA ARG A 28 -26.53 -4.44 6.82
C ARG A 28 -26.76 -5.89 7.26
N PHE A 29 -25.73 -6.56 7.76
CA PHE A 29 -25.83 -7.91 8.30
C PHE A 29 -26.78 -7.96 9.50
N HIS A 30 -26.62 -7.07 10.50
CA HIS A 30 -27.53 -6.99 11.65
C HIS A 30 -28.99 -6.80 11.26
N LYS A 31 -29.24 -5.92 10.28
CA LYS A 31 -30.59 -5.67 9.76
C LYS A 31 -31.16 -6.92 9.08
N LYS A 32 -30.35 -7.62 8.28
CA LYS A 32 -30.76 -8.83 7.56
C LYS A 32 -31.11 -9.96 8.53
N GLU A 33 -30.26 -10.17 9.53
CA GLU A 33 -30.43 -11.21 10.55
C GLU A 33 -31.38 -10.81 11.69
N LYS A 34 -32.02 -9.63 11.58
CA LYS A 34 -32.95 -9.07 12.58
C LYS A 34 -32.40 -9.12 14.00
N MET A 35 -31.10 -8.85 14.13
CA MET A 35 -30.45 -8.96 15.42
C MET A 35 -30.95 -7.87 16.38
N PRO A 36 -31.18 -8.21 17.66
CA PRO A 36 -31.56 -7.20 18.64
C PRO A 36 -30.41 -6.20 18.83
N MET A 37 -30.77 -4.91 18.93
CA MET A 37 -29.85 -3.80 19.16
C MET A 37 -30.26 -3.07 20.44
N THR A 38 -29.27 -2.60 21.19
CA THR A 38 -29.48 -1.64 22.28
C THR A 38 -29.79 -0.25 21.72
N SER A 39 -30.19 0.71 22.56
CA SER A 39 -30.35 2.12 22.17
C SER A 39 -29.08 2.68 21.51
N ASP A 40 -27.92 2.40 22.11
CA ASP A 40 -26.62 2.91 21.64
C ASP A 40 -26.21 2.25 20.32
N GLY A 41 -26.53 0.96 20.17
CA GLY A 41 -26.28 0.24 18.93
C GLY A 41 -27.21 0.65 17.80
N PHE A 42 -28.42 1.13 18.10
CA PHE A 42 -29.31 1.69 17.08
C PHE A 42 -28.75 3.00 16.49
N LEU A 43 -28.16 3.86 17.33
CA LEU A 43 -27.57 5.13 16.89
C LEU A 43 -26.31 4.92 16.03
N SER A 44 -25.40 4.05 16.49
CA SER A 44 -24.14 3.77 15.78
C SER A 44 -24.29 2.76 14.63
N LYS A 45 -25.39 2.01 14.62
CA LYS A 45 -25.63 0.81 13.77
C LYS A 45 -24.63 -0.33 14.01
N MET A 46 -23.90 -0.27 15.12
CA MET A 46 -22.88 -1.22 15.54
C MET A 46 -23.28 -1.84 16.88
N LYS A 47 -22.86 -3.08 17.12
CA LYS A 47 -22.92 -3.73 18.44
C LYS A 47 -21.61 -3.54 19.18
N LYS A 48 -21.65 -3.62 20.51
CA LYS A 48 -20.46 -3.53 21.38
C LYS A 48 -19.47 -4.67 21.13
N GLU A 49 -19.98 -5.82 20.71
CA GLU A 49 -19.22 -7.03 20.43
C GLU A 49 -18.63 -7.03 19.01
N ASP A 50 -19.04 -6.12 18.13
CA ASP A 50 -18.50 -6.04 16.78
C ASP A 50 -16.99 -5.80 16.81
N ARG A 51 -16.30 -6.43 15.87
CA ARG A 51 -14.86 -6.25 15.63
C ARG A 51 -14.65 -6.00 14.15
N LEU A 52 -13.74 -5.08 13.85
CA LEU A 52 -13.33 -4.77 12.49
C LEU A 52 -12.07 -5.58 12.15
N HIS A 53 -11.93 -5.95 10.88
CA HIS A 53 -10.72 -6.60 10.38
C HIS A 53 -9.60 -5.58 10.25
N PRO A 54 -8.40 -5.85 10.77
CA PRO A 54 -7.28 -4.90 10.65
C PRO A 54 -6.92 -4.69 9.17
N ILE A 55 -6.78 -3.44 8.78
CA ILE A 55 -6.31 -3.03 7.45
C ILE A 55 -4.84 -2.67 7.54
N ILE A 56 -4.03 -3.25 6.65
CA ILE A 56 -2.62 -2.90 6.45
C ILE A 56 -2.46 -2.48 4.99
N THR A 57 -2.08 -1.23 4.77
CA THR A 57 -1.86 -0.68 3.42
C THR A 57 -0.38 -0.64 3.09
N LEU A 58 0.00 -1.31 1.99
CA LEU A 58 1.35 -1.27 1.41
C LEU A 58 1.37 -0.33 0.20
N VAL A 59 2.34 0.59 0.18
CA VAL A 59 2.58 1.48 -0.96
C VAL A 59 3.73 0.94 -1.78
N ILE A 60 3.45 0.53 -3.02
CA ILE A 60 4.49 0.08 -3.96
C ILE A 60 4.96 1.29 -4.79
N TYR A 61 6.22 1.65 -4.61
CA TYR A 61 6.83 2.79 -5.29
C TYR A 61 7.81 2.31 -6.36
N TYR A 62 7.44 2.59 -7.61
CA TYR A 62 8.17 2.20 -8.82
C TYR A 62 8.58 3.46 -9.61
N ASN A 63 9.65 4.10 -9.17
CA ASN A 63 10.19 5.29 -9.84
C ASN A 63 11.71 5.20 -9.94
N GLU A 64 12.30 5.96 -10.87
CA GLU A 64 13.76 6.03 -11.05
C GLU A 64 14.44 6.66 -9.83
N LYS A 65 13.84 7.75 -9.32
CA LYS A 65 14.28 8.43 -8.09
C LYS A 65 13.71 7.74 -6.87
N SER A 66 14.54 7.54 -5.84
CA SER A 66 14.10 7.11 -4.51
C SER A 66 13.07 8.07 -3.94
N TRP A 67 12.19 7.55 -3.08
CA TRP A 67 11.23 8.35 -2.33
C TRP A 67 11.96 9.24 -1.33
N ASP A 68 11.72 10.54 -1.42
CA ASP A 68 12.27 11.57 -0.54
C ASP A 68 11.16 12.34 0.20
N GLY A 69 9.94 11.79 0.19
CA GLY A 69 8.77 12.36 0.83
C GLY A 69 8.55 11.88 2.28
N PRO A 70 7.46 12.34 2.91
CA PRO A 70 7.05 11.91 4.24
C PRO A 70 6.73 10.41 4.29
N PHE A 71 7.00 9.77 5.44
CA PHE A 71 6.74 8.34 5.67
C PHE A 71 5.54 8.10 6.59
N SER A 72 4.92 9.16 7.09
CA SER A 72 3.74 9.11 7.95
C SER A 72 2.91 10.39 7.79
N LEU A 73 1.66 10.37 8.25
CA LEU A 73 0.85 11.59 8.29
C LEU A 73 1.47 12.64 9.22
N GLN A 74 2.11 12.21 10.31
CA GLN A 74 2.78 13.12 11.25
C GLN A 74 3.97 13.85 10.61
N ASP A 75 4.72 13.22 9.70
CA ASP A 75 5.80 13.87 8.94
C ASP A 75 5.29 15.00 8.03
N MET A 76 4.00 14.99 7.69
CA MET A 76 3.36 16.03 6.87
C MET A 76 2.90 17.25 7.69
N MET A 77 2.96 17.17 9.02
CA MET A 77 2.43 18.22 9.89
C MET A 77 3.45 19.33 10.12
N LEU A 78 2.95 20.51 10.50
CA LEU A 78 3.80 21.57 11.03
C LEU A 78 4.56 21.06 12.27
N PRO A 79 5.73 21.64 12.59
CA PRO A 79 6.51 21.23 13.75
C PRO A 79 5.67 21.14 15.03
N LEU A 80 5.59 19.94 15.59
CA LEU A 80 4.87 19.64 16.82
C LEU A 80 5.83 19.66 18.01
N SER A 81 5.37 20.17 19.16
CA SER A 81 6.05 19.92 20.43
C SER A 81 6.05 18.43 20.76
N ASP A 82 7.02 17.95 21.53
CA ASP A 82 7.11 16.51 21.86
C ASP A 82 5.86 16.00 22.59
N LYS A 83 5.24 16.85 23.42
CA LYS A 83 3.95 16.55 24.04
C LYS A 83 2.86 16.30 23.00
N MET A 84 2.78 17.12 21.95
CA MET A 84 1.78 16.96 20.90
C MET A 84 2.02 15.74 20.01
N LYS A 85 3.27 15.40 19.71
CA LYS A 85 3.60 14.22 18.89
C LYS A 85 3.01 12.94 19.46
N SER A 86 3.00 12.80 20.80
CA SER A 86 2.42 11.64 21.48
C SER A 86 0.89 11.56 21.44
N LEU A 87 0.22 12.68 21.17
CA LEU A 87 -1.25 12.79 21.17
C LEU A 87 -1.86 12.62 19.77
N VAL A 88 -1.06 12.85 18.74
CA VAL A 88 -1.53 12.79 17.34
C VAL A 88 -1.18 11.45 16.73
N ALA A 89 -2.17 10.79 16.13
CA ALA A 89 -1.95 9.53 15.44
C ALA A 89 -1.02 9.71 14.24
N GLY A 90 0.05 8.91 14.21
CA GLY A 90 1.11 9.03 13.19
C GLY A 90 0.69 8.55 11.81
N TYR A 91 -0.18 7.53 11.72
CA TYR A 91 -0.57 6.84 10.48
C TYR A 91 0.63 6.55 9.55
N PRO A 92 1.47 5.56 9.89
CA PRO A 92 2.65 5.24 9.11
C PRO A 92 2.27 4.74 7.72
N MET A 93 3.06 5.11 6.72
CA MET A 93 3.01 4.56 5.38
C MET A 93 4.02 3.43 5.25
N HIS A 94 3.55 2.22 4.98
CA HIS A 94 4.42 1.08 4.70
C HIS A 94 4.88 1.10 3.25
N LEU A 95 6.04 1.70 3.01
CA LEU A 95 6.61 1.88 1.67
C LEU A 95 7.48 0.69 1.25
N LEU A 96 7.19 0.13 0.07
CA LEU A 96 8.03 -0.82 -0.63
C LEU A 96 8.58 -0.17 -1.90
N GLN A 97 9.89 0.09 -1.92
CA GLN A 97 10.55 0.68 -3.07
C GLN A 97 11.09 -0.42 -3.97
N VAL A 98 10.64 -0.46 -5.23
CA VAL A 98 11.11 -1.47 -6.19
C VAL A 98 12.62 -1.39 -6.40
N ARG A 99 13.21 -0.19 -6.30
CA ARG A 99 14.65 0.03 -6.38
C ARG A 99 15.45 -0.66 -5.28
N ASP A 100 14.83 -0.88 -4.11
CA ASP A 100 15.44 -1.49 -2.93
C ASP A 100 15.03 -2.97 -2.77
N SER A 101 14.43 -3.55 -3.81
CA SER A 101 13.86 -4.90 -3.78
C SER A 101 14.86 -6.04 -3.56
N GLU A 102 16.16 -5.75 -3.50
CA GLU A 102 17.17 -6.72 -3.10
C GLU A 102 17.12 -7.05 -1.60
N THR A 103 16.51 -6.17 -0.81
CA THR A 103 16.29 -6.37 0.63
C THR A 103 15.03 -7.17 0.95
N TYR A 104 14.19 -7.43 -0.06
CA TYR A 104 12.92 -8.14 0.11
C TYR A 104 13.05 -9.60 -0.34
N THR A 105 12.45 -10.50 0.45
CA THR A 105 12.32 -11.91 0.08
C THR A 105 10.85 -12.21 -0.20
N PHE A 106 10.53 -12.58 -1.44
CA PHE A 106 9.20 -13.00 -1.82
C PHE A 106 9.17 -14.53 -1.93
N GLU A 107 8.20 -15.18 -1.26
CA GLU A 107 7.98 -16.63 -1.42
C GLU A 107 7.57 -16.97 -2.86
N ASN A 108 6.79 -16.09 -3.48
CA ASN A 108 6.38 -16.23 -4.88
C ASN A 108 7.54 -15.82 -5.81
N ARG A 109 8.07 -16.79 -6.55
CA ARG A 109 9.20 -16.62 -7.49
C ARG A 109 8.88 -15.70 -8.67
N ASP A 110 7.62 -15.61 -9.07
CA ASP A 110 7.20 -14.73 -10.15
C ASP A 110 7.21 -13.28 -9.67
N LEU A 111 6.68 -13.01 -8.47
CA LEU A 111 6.81 -11.69 -7.82
C LEU A 111 8.26 -11.30 -7.60
N GLN A 112 9.10 -12.23 -7.12
CA GLN A 112 10.54 -12.01 -6.99
C GLN A 112 11.15 -11.59 -8.34
N THR A 113 10.76 -12.27 -9.42
CA THR A 113 11.24 -11.98 -10.77
C THR A 113 10.76 -10.59 -11.24
N VAL A 114 9.48 -10.27 -11.07
CA VAL A 114 8.93 -8.95 -11.43
C VAL A 114 9.68 -7.81 -10.73
N PHE A 115 9.91 -7.92 -9.41
CA PHE A 115 10.63 -6.90 -8.64
C PHE A 115 12.10 -6.79 -9.03
N GLN A 116 12.77 -7.93 -9.28
CA GLN A 116 14.16 -7.96 -9.73
C GLN A 116 14.35 -7.25 -11.07
N PHE A 117 13.53 -7.58 -12.06
CA PHE A 117 13.63 -6.98 -13.40
C PHE A 117 13.24 -5.50 -13.39
N SER A 118 12.17 -5.15 -12.67
CA SER A 118 11.79 -3.76 -12.50
C SER A 118 12.93 -2.96 -11.86
N ARG A 119 13.62 -3.50 -10.86
CA ARG A 119 14.81 -2.88 -10.26
C ARG A 119 15.93 -2.67 -11.27
N MET A 120 16.25 -3.69 -12.08
CA MET A 120 17.30 -3.59 -13.11
C MET A 120 16.98 -2.47 -14.12
N MET A 121 15.72 -2.37 -14.55
CA MET A 121 15.24 -1.27 -15.41
C MET A 121 15.45 0.10 -14.75
N PHE A 122 14.96 0.30 -13.52
CA PHE A 122 15.08 1.58 -12.81
C PHE A 122 16.51 1.94 -12.39
N ARG A 123 17.44 0.98 -12.36
CA ARG A 123 18.88 1.21 -12.16
C ARG A 123 19.65 1.33 -13.47
N GLU A 124 18.98 1.25 -14.62
CA GLU A 124 19.58 1.26 -15.96
C GLU A 124 20.64 0.16 -16.17
N ASP A 125 20.51 -0.97 -15.47
CA ASP A 125 21.42 -2.12 -15.56
C ASP A 125 21.01 -3.05 -16.72
N TYR A 126 21.05 -2.50 -17.94
CA TYR A 126 20.55 -3.16 -19.15
C TYR A 126 21.31 -4.45 -19.51
N GLU A 127 22.59 -4.55 -19.12
CA GLU A 127 23.38 -5.75 -19.33
C GLU A 127 22.90 -6.93 -18.47
N LYS A 128 22.64 -6.70 -17.18
CA LYS A 128 22.05 -7.73 -16.32
C LYS A 128 20.62 -8.06 -16.73
N LEU A 129 19.86 -7.05 -17.14
CA LEU A 129 18.51 -7.24 -17.64
C LEU A 129 18.48 -8.16 -18.86
N ARG A 130 19.33 -7.91 -19.86
CA ARG A 130 19.43 -8.73 -21.08
C ARG A 130 19.75 -10.18 -20.75
N LYS A 131 20.80 -10.42 -19.95
CA LYS A 131 21.18 -11.78 -19.52
C LYS A 131 20.06 -12.51 -18.77
N ALA A 132 19.39 -11.80 -17.86
CA ALA A 132 18.28 -12.35 -17.10
C ALA A 132 17.08 -12.67 -18.02
N TYR A 133 16.79 -11.81 -19.00
CA TYR A 133 15.72 -12.00 -19.98
C TYR A 133 15.98 -13.21 -20.89
N GLU A 134 17.20 -13.35 -21.43
CA GLU A 134 17.59 -14.51 -22.25
C GLU A 134 17.44 -15.84 -21.50
N THR A 135 17.70 -15.84 -20.19
CA THR A 135 17.58 -17.03 -19.34
C THR A 135 16.12 -17.35 -18.97
N LYS A 136 15.24 -16.34 -18.94
CA LYS A 136 13.84 -16.44 -18.49
C LYS A 136 12.82 -16.07 -19.58
N ALA A 137 13.22 -16.13 -20.85
CA ALA A 137 12.50 -15.57 -22.01
C ALA A 137 11.06 -16.07 -22.20
N ASN A 138 10.68 -17.19 -21.56
CA ASN A 138 9.35 -17.79 -21.62
C ASN A 138 8.39 -17.34 -20.49
N SER A 139 8.79 -16.43 -19.60
CA SER A 139 7.88 -15.92 -18.56
C SER A 139 6.92 -14.88 -19.14
N PHE A 140 5.63 -15.21 -19.13
CA PHE A 140 4.55 -14.34 -19.56
C PHE A 140 4.48 -13.06 -18.70
N GLU A 141 4.77 -13.19 -17.41
CA GLU A 141 4.81 -12.10 -16.42
C GLU A 141 5.90 -11.08 -16.76
N LEU A 142 7.06 -11.57 -17.20
CA LEU A 142 8.17 -10.74 -17.67
C LEU A 142 7.79 -9.94 -18.91
N ALA A 143 7.16 -10.57 -19.89
CA ALA A 143 6.67 -9.89 -21.08
C ALA A 143 5.60 -8.84 -20.73
N ALA A 144 4.73 -9.12 -19.75
CA ALA A 144 3.72 -8.19 -19.26
C ALA A 144 4.34 -6.97 -18.57
N VAL A 145 5.34 -7.16 -17.71
CA VAL A 145 6.04 -6.06 -17.00
C VAL A 145 6.81 -5.19 -17.98
N VAL A 146 7.60 -5.79 -18.87
CA VAL A 146 8.35 -5.05 -19.90
C VAL A 146 7.37 -4.23 -20.74
N ARG A 147 6.28 -4.83 -21.21
CA ARG A 147 5.24 -4.13 -22.01
C ARG A 147 4.56 -3.00 -21.24
N ALA A 148 4.23 -3.19 -19.96
CA ALA A 148 3.57 -2.17 -19.15
C ALA A 148 4.48 -0.96 -18.88
N ILE A 149 5.78 -1.19 -18.71
CA ILE A 149 6.76 -0.13 -18.41
C ILE A 149 7.18 0.59 -19.70
N THR A 150 7.45 -0.14 -20.79
CA THR A 150 7.87 0.45 -22.08
C THR A 150 6.77 1.24 -22.80
N ARG A 151 5.48 0.97 -22.53
CA ARG A 151 4.36 1.76 -23.07
C ARG A 151 4.21 3.17 -22.47
N LYS A 152 4.97 3.52 -21.43
CA LYS A 152 4.92 4.84 -20.79
C LYS A 152 5.90 5.87 -21.38
N ASN A 153 6.63 5.50 -22.44
CA ASN A 153 7.47 6.41 -23.24
C ASN A 153 6.83 6.65 -24.61
#